data_AF-A0A973QX99-F1
#
_entry.id   AF-A0A973QX99-F1
#
_cell.length_a   1.000
_cell.length_b   1.000
_cell.length_c   1.000
_cell.angle_alpha   90.00
_cell.angle_beta   90.00
_cell.angle_gamma   90.00
#
_symmetry.space_group_name_H-M   'P 1'
#
loop_
_entity.id
_entity.type
_entity.pdbx_description
1 polymer ?
#
loop_
_entity_poly.entity_id
_entity_poly.type
_entity_poly.pdbx_seq_one_letter_code
_entity_poly.pdbx_strand_id
1 'polypeptide(L)' 'AVLLDDGTEVRFSPSAFAAGGLRLLRLGQRLRLERDEHGEVVRVTLPTMP' A
#
# COMPACT_ATOMS: atom_id res chain seq x y z
N ALA A 1 2.61 0.24 -7.53
CA ALA A 1 1.15 0.48 -7.59
C ALA A 1 0.42 -0.75 -7.09
N VAL A 2 -0.83 -0.58 -6.67
CA VAL A 2 -1.76 -1.66 -6.28
C VAL A 2 -3.07 -1.47 -7.02
N LEU A 3 -3.90 -2.51 -7.03
CA LEU A 3 -5.25 -2.45 -7.56
C LEU A 3 -6.23 -2.45 -6.39
N LEU A 4 -7.23 -1.58 -6.45
CA LEU A 4 -8.42 -1.70 -5.62
C LEU A 4 -9.29 -2.87 -6.11
N ASP A 5 -10.30 -3.24 -5.33
CA ASP A 5 -11.19 -4.36 -5.67
C ASP A 5 -11.99 -4.12 -6.97
N ASP A 6 -12.15 -2.86 -7.39
CA ASP A 6 -12.79 -2.47 -8.66
C ASP A 6 -11.81 -2.42 -9.85
N GLY A 7 -10.53 -2.74 -9.62
CA GLY A 7 -9.48 -2.69 -10.64
C GLY A 7 -8.80 -1.33 -10.80
N THR A 8 -9.20 -0.30 -10.05
CA THR A 8 -8.54 1.01 -10.09
C THR A 8 -7.09 0.90 -9.63
N GLU A 9 -6.16 1.37 -10.48
CA GLU A 9 -4.75 1.45 -10.12
C GLU A 9 -4.48 2.62 -9.19
N VAL A 10 -3.88 2.34 -8.04
CA VAL A 10 -3.42 3.33 -7.08
C VAL A 10 -1.90 3.28 -7.00
N ARG A 11 -1.26 4.40 -7.33
CA ARG A 11 0.18 4.57 -7.20
C ARG A 11 0.54 4.92 -5.76
N PHE A 12 1.73 4.50 -5.35
CA PHE A 12 2.33 4.85 -4.06
C PHE A 12 3.83 5.03 -4.28
N SER A 13 4.43 5.88 -3.46
CA SER A 13 5.86 6.17 -3.54
C SER A 13 6.70 5.07 -2.89
N PRO A 14 8.00 4.96 -3.22
CA PRO A 14 8.92 4.07 -2.51
C PRO A 14 9.00 4.36 -1.00
N SER A 15 8.82 5.63 -0.58
CA SER A 15 8.82 6.00 0.84
C SER A 15 7.61 5.42 1.57
N ALA A 16 6.42 5.42 0.96
CA ALA A 16 5.23 4.81 1.54
C ALA A 16 5.38 3.28 1.70
N PHE A 17 6.09 2.64 0.77
CA PHE A 17 6.41 1.22 0.88
C PHE A 17 7.38 0.94 2.03
N ALA A 18 8.46 1.73 2.13
CA ALA A 18 9.44 1.61 3.20
C ALA A 18 8.84 1.87 4.59
N ALA A 19 7.90 2.82 4.70
CA ALA A 19 7.20 3.13 5.95
C ALA A 19 6.41 1.95 6.53
N GLY A 20 6.03 0.96 5.70
CA GLY A 20 5.36 -0.26 6.14
C GLY A 20 6.29 -1.36 6.65
N GLY A 21 7.61 -1.16 6.59
CA GLY A 21 8.60 -2.18 7.00
C GLY A 21 8.68 -3.39 6.07
N LEU A 22 8.11 -3.31 4.87
CA LEU A 22 8.10 -4.38 3.87
C LEU A 22 9.37 -4.34 3.02
N ARG A 23 9.87 -5.52 2.61
CA ARG A 23 10.99 -5.64 1.65
C ARG A 23 10.55 -6.09 0.27
N LEU A 24 9.59 -7.02 0.21
CA LEU A 24 9.09 -7.64 -1.02
C LEU A 24 7.59 -7.89 -0.90
N LEU A 25 6.92 -7.90 -2.05
CA LEU A 25 5.52 -8.30 -2.20
C LEU A 25 5.40 -9.32 -3.34
N ARG A 26 4.39 -10.17 -3.23
CA ARG A 26 3.90 -11.06 -4.28
C ARG A 26 2.62 -10.47 -4.85
N LEU A 27 2.43 -10.63 -6.16
CA LEU A 27 1.17 -10.30 -6.81
C LEU A 27 0.02 -11.12 -6.19
N GLY A 28 -1.15 -10.48 -6.07
CA GLY A 28 -2.34 -11.08 -5.44
C GLY A 28 -2.37 -11.01 -3.92
N GLN A 29 -1.34 -10.46 -3.25
CA GLN A 29 -1.45 -10.17 -1.82
C GLN A 29 -2.44 -9.03 -1.54
N ARG A 30 -3.29 -9.21 -0.52
CA ARG A 30 -4.08 -8.10 0.02
C ARG A 30 -3.23 -7.24 0.92
N LEU A 31 -3.35 -5.93 0.75
CA LEU A 31 -2.61 -4.91 1.48
C LEU A 31 -3.57 -3.96 2.17
N ARG A 32 -3.09 -3.30 3.21
CA ARG A 32 -3.71 -2.11 3.79
C ARG A 32 -2.94 -0.89 3.29
N LEU A 33 -3.68 0.13 2.86
CA LEU A 33 -3.14 1.43 2.49
C LEU A 33 -3.59 2.45 3.52
N GLU A 34 -2.65 3.22 4.05
CA GLU A 34 -2.95 4.42 4.82
C GLU A 34 -2.73 5.64 3.94
N ARG A 35 -3.64 6.60 4.06
CA ARG A 35 -3.64 7.85 3.31
C ARG A 35 -3.58 9.04 4.25
N ASP A 36 -2.93 10.10 3.82
CA ASP A 36 -2.98 11.38 4.52
C ASP A 36 -4.29 12.13 4.24
N GLU A 37 -4.39 13.36 4.77
CA GLU A 37 -5.55 14.24 4.62
C GLU A 37 -5.81 14.66 3.16
N HIS A 38 -4.79 14.56 2.29
CA HIS A 38 -4.89 14.87 0.85
C HIS A 38 -5.18 13.63 0.01
N GLY A 39 -5.26 12.44 0.62
CA GLY A 39 -5.53 11.17 -0.05
C GLY A 39 -4.29 10.45 -0.58
N GLU A 40 -3.09 10.98 -0.33
CA GLU A 40 -1.83 10.39 -0.78
C GLU A 40 -1.49 9.16 0.08
N VAL A 41 -1.03 8.08 -0.57
CA VAL A 41 -0.64 6.86 0.16
C VAL A 41 0.66 7.10 0.89
N VAL A 42 0.62 7.05 2.22
CA VAL A 42 1.79 7.29 3.10
C VAL A 42 2.35 6.02 3.71
N ARG A 43 1.59 4.92 3.75
CA ARG A 43 2.06 3.63 4.28
C ARG A 43 1.34 2.45 3.64
N VAL A 44 2.11 1.39 3.34
CA VAL A 44 1.61 0.12 2.75
C VAL A 44 1.98 -1.04 3.68
N THR A 45 0.99 -1.73 4.24
CA THR A 45 1.21 -2.84 5.19
C THR A 45 0.44 -4.10 4.81
N LEU A 46 0.82 -5.24 5.40
CA LEU A 46 -0.03 -6.43 5.38
C LEU A 46 -1.12 -6.30 6.45
N PRO A 47 -2.35 -6.80 6.22
CA PRO A 47 -3.42 -6.73 7.21
C PRO A 47 -3.11 -7.37 8.57
N THR A 48 -2.12 -8.25 8.62
CA THR A 48 -1.65 -8.94 9.83
C THR A 48 -0.51 -8.20 10.55
N MET A 49 -0.06 -7.07 10.02
CA MET A 49 0.95 -6.22 10.66
C MET A 49 0.23 -5.11 11.45
N PRO A 50 0.71 -4.79 12.67
CA PRO A 50 0.16 -3.71 13.48
C PRO A 50 0.45 -2.32 12.89
#